data_AF-A0A3B3RM86-F1
#
_entry.id   AF-A0A3B3RM86-F1
#
_cell.length_a   1.000
_cell.length_b   1.000
_cell.length_c   1.000
_cell.angle_alpha   90.00
_cell.angle_beta   90.00
_cell.angle_gamma   90.00
#
_symmetry.space_group_name_H-M   'P 1'
#
loop_
_entity.id
_entity.type
_entity.pdbx_description
1 polymer ?
#
loop_
_entity_poly.entity_id
_entity_poly.type
_entity_poly.pdbx_seq_one_letter_code
_entity_poly.pdbx_strand_id
1 'polypeptide(L)'
;MAPKRKAASATKAGGKKVKEESSAPKDAFRTAKEALMAAAPQEKSQRKADTHFEREHMSAQVYGDYDCMLNQTNIGQNNNKFYVIQVLQTGHGEFYCWTRWGRVGEIGASAAFGGFSSPKEAIEIFEKKFKDKTKNKWGDRERFVSHPGKYTLIEVDGDQDAEVKMDVVDEAGGRVVKNILPCTLDKSTQRLIELIFSNDMFTEAMECMNLDIKKMPLGKLSKAQIAKGFEVLEELEEALKKKSRKTVMEELSSKFYTIIPHNFGRQKPPVIDTSDILEKKKEMLLVLADIEIAQGLKAETEKAKEEAVEDVPHPADQNYLSLNCNLSLLGKDTKEYKIIETYLMSTGESNLLQLIDVWKVDRDKEAERFQEHDALGNRRLLWHGTNVAVVAAILKSGLRIMPQSGGRVGRGIYFASENRKSACYVRPSRGTGVMFLNEVCLGREHTIQQDNSRLTCPPARYDSVVARGRMEPDASKDISITLDGKSVTVPQGAPLDQPEFKNSYFDNSEYLIYKESQCRIRYLLELKFPY
;
A
#
# COMPACT_ATOMS: atom_id res chain seq x y z
N MET A 1 74.75 29.87 -2.83
CA MET A 1 75.50 28.61 -2.69
C MET A 1 74.61 27.58 -2.01
N ALA A 2 74.59 26.35 -2.52
CA ALA A 2 74.02 25.21 -1.81
C ALA A 2 74.74 24.99 -0.46
N PRO A 3 74.12 24.29 0.51
CA PRO A 3 74.28 22.83 0.48
C PRO A 3 73.01 22.03 0.77
N LYS A 4 72.90 20.91 0.06
CA LYS A 4 72.12 19.71 0.38
C LYS A 4 72.93 18.78 1.29
N ARG A 5 72.22 17.96 2.08
CA ARG A 5 72.48 16.59 2.61
C ARG A 5 72.24 16.55 4.13
N LYS A 6 71.67 15.50 4.75
CA LYS A 6 71.03 14.24 4.34
C LYS A 6 70.28 13.71 5.57
N ALA A 7 69.34 12.80 5.33
CA ALA A 7 68.42 12.20 6.28
C ALA A 7 69.07 11.38 7.42
N ALA A 8 68.34 11.27 8.53
CA ALA A 8 68.31 10.10 9.40
C ALA A 8 66.85 9.80 9.81
N SER A 9 66.52 8.52 9.76
CA SER A 9 65.20 7.90 9.84
C SER A 9 64.52 8.05 11.20
N ALA A 10 63.23 8.40 11.20
CA ALA A 10 62.35 8.25 12.35
C ALA A 10 61.29 7.17 12.08
N THR A 11 61.29 6.20 12.96
CA THR A 11 60.37 5.06 13.08
C THR A 11 58.93 5.53 13.30
N LYS A 12 57.98 4.93 12.58
CA LYS A 12 56.53 5.07 12.76
C LYS A 12 56.04 4.27 13.97
N ALA A 13 55.11 4.86 14.73
CA ALA A 13 53.75 4.36 15.03
C ALA A 13 53.24 5.08 16.30
N GLY A 14 52.02 5.59 16.43
CA GLY A 14 50.82 5.56 15.60
C GLY A 14 49.65 5.93 16.52
N GLY A 15 48.87 6.96 16.16
CA GLY A 15 47.76 7.41 17.00
C GLY A 15 47.19 8.75 16.56
N LYS A 16 46.68 8.84 15.33
CA LYS A 16 45.86 9.98 14.89
C LYS A 16 44.58 9.43 14.29
N LYS A 17 43.46 9.75 14.96
CA LYS A 17 42.09 9.48 14.50
C LYS A 17 41.93 9.97 13.07
N VAL A 18 41.82 9.02 12.13
CA VAL A 18 41.31 9.29 10.79
C VAL A 18 39.80 9.30 10.91
N LYS A 19 39.23 10.42 10.49
CA LYS A 19 37.79 10.64 10.29
C LYS A 19 37.36 9.64 9.21
N GLU A 20 36.56 8.65 9.58
CA GLU A 20 35.94 7.74 8.61
C GLU A 20 35.11 8.57 7.63
N GLU A 21 35.50 8.49 6.37
CA GLU A 21 34.68 8.93 5.25
C GLU A 21 33.39 8.12 5.25
N SER A 22 32.28 8.85 5.17
CA SER A 22 30.93 8.33 5.06
C SER A 22 30.85 7.27 3.95
N SER A 23 30.65 6.02 4.34
CA SER A 23 30.28 4.95 3.43
C SER A 23 29.07 5.37 2.61
N ALA A 24 29.13 5.18 1.29
CA ALA A 24 28.01 5.32 0.37
C ALA A 24 26.73 4.68 0.94
N PRO A 25 25.53 5.20 0.62
CA PRO A 25 24.30 4.71 1.23
C PRO A 25 24.17 3.21 0.97
N LYS A 26 24.06 2.43 2.05
CA LYS A 26 23.61 1.04 1.94
C LYS A 26 22.31 1.06 1.16
N ASP A 27 22.26 0.24 0.11
CA ASP A 27 21.17 0.17 -0.84
C ASP A 27 19.82 0.16 -0.11
N ALA A 28 19.01 1.22 -0.31
CA ALA A 28 17.69 1.38 0.32
C ALA A 28 16.77 0.18 0.05
N PHE A 29 17.10 -0.58 -1.01
CA PHE A 29 16.52 -1.86 -1.37
C PHE A 29 16.65 -2.94 -0.29
N ARG A 30 17.83 -3.07 0.33
CA ARG A 30 18.07 -4.08 1.37
C ARG A 30 17.34 -3.70 2.66
N THR A 31 17.30 -2.42 2.99
CA THR A 31 16.71 -1.90 4.23
C THR A 31 15.19 -2.04 4.27
N ALA A 32 14.48 -1.79 3.17
CA ALA A 32 13.01 -1.94 3.12
C ALA A 32 12.57 -3.41 3.09
N LYS A 33 13.32 -4.26 2.37
CA LYS A 33 13.14 -5.72 2.41
C LYS A 33 13.37 -6.27 3.81
N GLU A 34 14.47 -5.88 4.45
CA GLU A 34 14.78 -6.25 5.84
C GLU A 34 13.70 -5.73 6.80
N ALA A 35 13.13 -4.53 6.60
CA ALA A 35 12.04 -3.99 7.42
C ALA A 35 10.71 -4.76 7.27
N LEU A 36 10.32 -5.12 6.04
CA LEU A 36 9.13 -5.94 5.79
C LEU A 36 9.29 -7.37 6.32
N MET A 37 10.48 -7.97 6.20
CA MET A 37 10.77 -9.31 6.72
C MET A 37 10.96 -9.33 8.25
N ALA A 38 11.47 -8.26 8.86
CA ALA A 38 11.62 -8.15 10.32
C ALA A 38 10.28 -7.90 11.04
N ALA A 39 9.28 -7.35 10.33
CA ALA A 39 7.95 -7.04 10.88
C ALA A 39 6.90 -8.13 10.61
N ALA A 40 7.31 -9.32 10.16
CA ALA A 40 6.42 -10.46 9.94
C ALA A 40 6.15 -11.19 11.28
N PRO A 41 4.89 -11.36 11.71
CA PRO A 41 4.56 -12.09 12.92
C PRO A 41 4.99 -13.57 12.85
N GLN A 42 5.45 -14.13 13.97
CA GLN A 42 5.75 -15.57 14.08
C GLN A 42 4.55 -16.42 14.54
N GLU A 43 3.46 -15.80 15.01
CA GLU A 43 2.27 -16.52 15.47
C GLU A 43 1.24 -16.66 14.35
N LYS A 44 1.01 -17.91 13.92
CA LYS A 44 -0.02 -18.27 12.94
C LYS A 44 -1.37 -18.41 13.65
N SER A 45 -2.35 -17.57 13.30
CA SER A 45 -3.72 -17.72 13.80
C SER A 45 -4.39 -18.97 13.22
N GLN A 46 -5.47 -19.42 13.88
CA GLN A 46 -6.23 -20.61 13.52
C GLN A 46 -6.97 -20.39 12.19
N ARG A 47 -6.67 -21.22 11.18
CA ARG A 47 -7.20 -21.05 9.81
C ARG A 47 -8.57 -21.69 9.67
N LYS A 48 -9.52 -21.01 9.01
CA LYS A 48 -10.88 -21.51 8.77
C LYS A 48 -10.90 -22.58 7.68
N ALA A 49 -11.83 -23.52 7.79
CA ALA A 49 -12.11 -24.49 6.74
C ALA A 49 -12.63 -23.79 5.48
N ASP A 50 -12.34 -24.35 4.30
CA ASP A 50 -12.89 -23.87 3.05
C ASP A 50 -14.42 -23.97 3.08
N THR A 51 -15.10 -22.84 2.86
CA THR A 51 -16.56 -22.75 2.94
C THR A 51 -17.27 -23.69 1.96
N HIS A 52 -16.60 -24.14 0.89
CA HIS A 52 -17.16 -25.13 -0.02
C HIS A 52 -17.19 -26.55 0.57
N PHE A 53 -16.28 -26.87 1.49
CA PHE A 53 -16.35 -28.13 2.23
C PHE A 53 -17.58 -28.15 3.14
N GLU A 54 -17.81 -27.06 3.88
CA GLU A 54 -18.92 -26.98 4.84
C GLU A 54 -20.30 -27.01 4.17
N ARG A 55 -20.41 -26.54 2.92
CA ARG A 55 -21.64 -26.63 2.13
C ARG A 55 -21.98 -28.04 1.66
N GLU A 56 -20.95 -28.84 1.36
CA GLU A 56 -21.10 -30.20 0.84
C GLU A 56 -21.06 -31.27 1.94
N HIS A 57 -20.58 -30.91 3.13
CA HIS A 57 -20.35 -31.81 4.24
C HIS A 57 -20.89 -31.22 5.56
N MET A 58 -20.01 -31.02 6.54
CA MET A 58 -20.33 -30.52 7.87
C MET A 58 -19.28 -29.50 8.31
N SER A 59 -19.58 -28.74 9.37
CA SER A 59 -18.61 -27.81 9.93
C SER A 59 -17.35 -28.55 10.36
N ALA A 60 -16.21 -27.97 9.98
CA ALA A 60 -14.90 -28.55 10.23
C ALA A 60 -13.88 -27.46 10.56
N GLN A 61 -12.79 -27.88 11.18
CA GLN A 61 -11.67 -27.01 11.53
C GLN A 61 -10.40 -27.51 10.84
N VAL A 62 -9.51 -26.60 10.45
CA VAL A 62 -8.20 -27.01 9.91
C VAL A 62 -7.41 -27.71 11.01
N TYR A 63 -6.90 -28.90 10.71
CA TYR A 63 -6.08 -29.68 11.63
C TYR A 63 -4.61 -29.25 11.56
N GLY A 64 -4.07 -28.79 12.69
CA GLY A 64 -2.68 -28.35 12.79
C GLY A 64 -2.39 -27.18 11.85
N ASP A 65 -1.29 -27.29 11.09
CA ASP A 65 -0.88 -26.28 10.11
C ASP A 65 -1.14 -26.70 8.65
N TYR A 66 -1.81 -27.83 8.43
CA TYR A 66 -2.00 -28.46 7.12
C TYR A 66 -3.06 -27.74 6.27
N ASP A 67 -2.73 -26.54 5.84
CA ASP A 67 -3.51 -25.71 4.93
C ASP A 67 -2.57 -24.97 3.98
N CYS A 68 -2.88 -25.04 2.68
CA CYS A 68 -2.13 -24.30 1.69
C CYS A 68 -2.99 -23.87 0.49
N MET A 69 -2.69 -22.65 0.02
CA MET A 69 -3.17 -22.12 -1.24
C MET A 69 -2.00 -22.10 -2.23
N LEU A 70 -2.18 -22.76 -3.37
CA LEU A 70 -1.20 -22.81 -4.44
C LEU A 70 -1.72 -22.07 -5.66
N ASN A 71 -0.84 -21.40 -6.39
CA ASN A 71 -1.17 -20.70 -7.63
C ASN A 71 -0.19 -21.05 -8.75
N GLN A 72 -0.66 -20.98 -9.99
CA GLN A 72 0.14 -21.20 -11.19
C GLN A 72 -0.42 -20.39 -12.35
N THR A 73 0.41 -19.53 -12.92
CA THR A 73 0.12 -18.85 -14.18
C THR A 73 1.13 -19.24 -15.25
N ASN A 74 0.63 -19.52 -16.45
CA ASN A 74 1.42 -19.66 -17.67
C ASN A 74 0.65 -18.98 -18.81
N ILE A 75 1.13 -17.79 -19.20
CA ILE A 75 0.52 -16.96 -20.24
C ILE A 75 0.49 -17.69 -21.58
N GLY A 76 1.59 -18.35 -21.96
CA GLY A 76 1.71 -19.06 -23.23
C GLY A 76 0.58 -20.08 -23.45
N GLN A 77 0.21 -20.81 -22.42
CA GLN A 77 -0.84 -21.83 -22.45
C GLN A 77 -2.22 -21.34 -21.93
N ASN A 78 -2.38 -20.04 -21.65
CA ASN A 78 -3.57 -19.47 -20.99
C ASN A 78 -3.97 -20.23 -19.71
N ASN A 79 -2.98 -20.69 -18.95
CA ASN A 79 -3.21 -21.26 -17.63
C ASN A 79 -3.14 -20.15 -16.59
N ASN A 80 -4.18 -20.04 -15.77
CA ASN A 80 -4.19 -19.22 -14.57
C ASN A 80 -5.01 -19.99 -13.52
N LYS A 81 -4.34 -20.81 -12.72
CA LYS A 81 -4.95 -21.91 -11.96
C LYS A 81 -4.58 -21.82 -10.49
N PHE A 82 -5.53 -22.15 -9.64
CA PHE A 82 -5.30 -22.30 -8.20
C PHE A 82 -5.45 -23.76 -7.77
N TYR A 83 -4.94 -24.08 -6.59
CA TYR A 83 -5.14 -25.35 -5.91
C TYR A 83 -5.10 -25.15 -4.39
N VAL A 84 -6.20 -25.40 -3.69
CA VAL A 84 -6.33 -25.43 -2.23
C VAL A 84 -6.15 -26.87 -1.75
N ILE A 85 -5.43 -27.05 -0.65
CA ILE A 85 -5.30 -28.32 0.07
C ILE A 85 -5.47 -28.03 1.56
N GLN A 86 -6.36 -28.74 2.24
CA GLN A 86 -6.57 -28.63 3.68
C GLN A 86 -6.70 -30.02 4.30
N VAL A 87 -6.15 -30.22 5.49
CA VAL A 87 -6.59 -31.31 6.38
C VAL A 87 -7.63 -30.74 7.33
N LEU A 88 -8.81 -31.32 7.32
CA LEU A 88 -9.97 -30.86 8.08
C LEU A 88 -10.38 -31.92 9.10
N GLN A 89 -10.71 -31.47 10.31
CA GLN A 89 -11.29 -32.27 11.38
C GLN A 89 -12.74 -31.85 11.60
N THR A 90 -13.66 -32.79 11.51
CA THR A 90 -15.09 -32.53 11.77
C THR A 90 -15.41 -32.55 13.25
N GLY A 91 -16.57 -32.00 13.64
CA GLY A 91 -17.04 -32.05 15.02
C GLY A 91 -17.23 -33.46 15.59
N HIS A 92 -17.34 -34.48 14.73
CA HIS A 92 -17.45 -35.89 15.13
C HIS A 92 -16.08 -36.59 15.26
N GLY A 93 -14.97 -35.87 15.07
CA GLY A 93 -13.62 -36.41 15.19
C GLY A 93 -13.11 -37.14 13.95
N GLU A 94 -13.80 -37.03 12.81
CA GLU A 94 -13.32 -37.58 11.54
C GLU A 94 -12.37 -36.62 10.84
N PHE A 95 -11.42 -37.18 10.09
CA PHE A 95 -10.43 -36.43 9.32
C PHE A 95 -10.62 -36.58 7.82
N TYR A 96 -10.45 -35.46 7.11
CA TYR A 96 -10.55 -35.36 5.65
C TYR A 96 -9.36 -34.58 5.10
N CYS A 97 -8.76 -35.04 4.01
CA CYS A 97 -7.96 -34.18 3.13
C CYS A 97 -8.91 -33.57 2.08
N TRP A 98 -9.16 -32.28 2.20
CA TRP A 98 -9.93 -31.51 1.23
C TRP A 98 -9.01 -30.92 0.16
N THR A 99 -9.46 -30.96 -1.10
CA THR A 99 -8.79 -30.27 -2.20
C THR A 99 -9.80 -29.55 -3.08
N ARG A 100 -9.45 -28.35 -3.54
CA ARG A 100 -10.25 -27.57 -4.49
C ARG A 100 -9.37 -26.88 -5.51
N TRP A 101 -9.71 -26.96 -6.78
CA TRP A 101 -8.86 -26.45 -7.85
C TRP A 101 -9.68 -25.93 -9.02
N GLY A 102 -9.12 -24.99 -9.76
CA GLY A 102 -9.81 -24.42 -10.90
C GLY A 102 -9.07 -23.23 -11.48
N ARG A 103 -9.78 -22.47 -12.31
CA ARG A 103 -9.29 -21.20 -12.84
C ARG A 103 -9.38 -20.11 -11.77
N VAL A 104 -8.40 -19.21 -11.72
CA VAL A 104 -8.41 -18.07 -10.79
C VAL A 104 -9.65 -17.18 -11.06
N GLY A 105 -10.35 -16.76 -10.00
CA GLY A 105 -11.67 -16.12 -10.07
C GLY A 105 -12.90 -17.07 -10.10
N GLU A 106 -12.74 -18.34 -10.46
CA GLU A 106 -13.84 -19.32 -10.52
C GLU A 106 -13.87 -20.25 -9.28
N ILE A 107 -15.03 -20.88 -9.00
CA ILE A 107 -15.20 -21.82 -7.87
C ILE A 107 -14.32 -23.06 -8.03
N GLY A 108 -14.24 -23.58 -9.25
CA GLY A 108 -13.48 -24.79 -9.58
C GLY A 108 -14.22 -26.09 -9.28
N ALA A 109 -13.47 -27.19 -9.27
CA ALA A 109 -13.90 -28.51 -8.82
C ALA A 109 -13.27 -28.83 -7.46
N SER A 110 -13.89 -29.73 -6.71
CA SER A 110 -13.45 -30.15 -5.37
C SER A 110 -13.34 -31.68 -5.27
N ALA A 111 -12.60 -32.13 -4.26
CA ALA A 111 -12.62 -33.52 -3.79
C ALA A 111 -12.29 -33.57 -2.30
N ALA A 112 -13.11 -34.30 -1.54
CA ALA A 112 -12.85 -34.68 -0.16
C ALA A 112 -12.37 -36.13 -0.09
N PHE A 113 -11.19 -36.36 0.47
CA PHE A 113 -10.66 -37.69 0.76
C PHE A 113 -10.70 -37.90 2.26
N GLY A 114 -11.64 -38.68 2.78
CA GLY A 114 -11.76 -38.79 4.23
C GLY A 114 -12.75 -39.82 4.73
N GLY A 115 -13.27 -39.54 5.94
CA GLY A 115 -13.92 -40.52 6.81
C GLY A 115 -12.89 -41.28 7.66
N PHE A 116 -11.70 -40.72 7.89
CA PHE A 116 -10.65 -41.38 8.65
C PHE A 116 -10.82 -41.13 10.14
N SER A 117 -10.55 -42.16 10.95
CA SER A 117 -10.53 -42.07 12.41
C SER A 117 -9.23 -41.47 12.97
N SER A 118 -8.20 -41.30 12.12
CA SER A 118 -6.89 -40.74 12.47
C SER A 118 -6.49 -39.64 11.48
N PRO A 119 -5.76 -38.60 11.91
CA PRO A 119 -5.25 -37.58 11.00
C PRO A 119 -4.15 -38.09 10.05
N LYS A 120 -3.54 -39.23 10.35
CA LYS A 120 -2.34 -39.72 9.64
C LYS A 120 -2.60 -39.92 8.14
N GLU A 121 -3.67 -40.59 7.77
CA GLU A 121 -4.02 -40.86 6.37
C GLU A 121 -4.33 -39.56 5.62
N ALA A 122 -5.06 -38.64 6.25
CA ALA A 122 -5.37 -37.33 5.66
C ALA A 122 -4.09 -36.50 5.43
N ILE A 123 -3.15 -36.52 6.38
CA ILE A 123 -1.84 -35.86 6.27
C ILE A 123 -1.00 -36.48 5.16
N GLU A 124 -0.93 -37.80 5.06
CA GLU A 124 -0.17 -38.47 3.99
C GLU A 124 -0.70 -38.09 2.58
N ILE A 125 -2.02 -38.00 2.43
CA ILE A 125 -2.65 -37.54 1.19
C ILE A 125 -2.31 -36.07 0.93
N PHE A 126 -2.41 -35.21 1.95
CA PHE A 126 -2.06 -33.79 1.86
C PHE A 126 -0.62 -33.61 1.37
N GLU A 127 0.35 -34.25 2.04
CA GLU A 127 1.78 -34.10 1.72
C GLU A 127 2.11 -34.63 0.34
N LYS A 128 1.48 -35.75 -0.05
CA LYS A 128 1.61 -36.31 -1.41
C LYS A 128 1.08 -35.32 -2.45
N LYS A 129 -0.12 -34.78 -2.28
CA LYS A 129 -0.69 -33.79 -3.20
C LYS A 129 0.18 -32.54 -3.27
N PHE A 130 0.62 -32.01 -2.13
CA PHE A 130 1.50 -30.85 -2.07
C PHE A 130 2.79 -31.09 -2.87
N LYS A 131 3.46 -32.22 -2.63
CA LYS A 131 4.69 -32.60 -3.34
C LYS A 131 4.47 -32.81 -4.84
N ASP A 132 3.37 -33.44 -5.25
CA ASP A 132 3.07 -33.67 -6.67
C ASP A 132 2.86 -32.34 -7.42
N LYS A 133 2.21 -31.37 -6.77
CA LYS A 133 1.86 -30.07 -7.35
C LYS A 133 3.01 -29.07 -7.32
N THR A 134 3.88 -29.13 -6.32
CA THR A 134 4.94 -28.13 -6.10
C THR A 134 6.36 -28.65 -6.30
N LYS A 135 6.57 -29.98 -6.26
CA LYS A 135 7.88 -30.65 -6.11
C LYS A 135 8.61 -30.38 -4.78
N ASN A 136 7.98 -29.71 -3.82
CA ASN A 136 8.53 -29.42 -2.51
C ASN A 136 7.94 -30.39 -1.46
N LYS A 137 8.65 -30.61 -0.35
CA LYS A 137 8.09 -31.33 0.81
C LYS A 137 7.39 -30.34 1.74
N TRP A 138 6.29 -30.74 2.36
CA TRP A 138 5.54 -29.88 3.27
C TRP A 138 6.36 -29.47 4.51
N GLY A 139 7.10 -30.41 5.10
CA GLY A 139 8.00 -30.15 6.22
C GLY A 139 9.11 -29.13 5.92
N ASP A 140 9.52 -28.99 4.66
CA ASP A 140 10.60 -28.08 4.23
C ASP A 140 10.05 -26.79 3.58
N ARG A 141 8.76 -26.48 3.75
CA ARG A 141 8.08 -25.38 3.04
C ARG A 141 8.64 -23.98 3.33
N GLU A 142 9.35 -23.77 4.43
CA GLU A 142 10.04 -22.50 4.71
C GLU A 142 11.19 -22.23 3.72
N ARG A 143 11.69 -23.29 3.06
CA ARG A 143 12.71 -23.20 2.00
C ARG A 143 12.10 -23.53 0.64
N PHE A 144 10.86 -23.10 0.41
CA PHE A 144 10.13 -23.36 -0.83
C PHE A 144 10.90 -22.90 -2.06
N VAL A 145 11.01 -23.76 -3.07
CA VAL A 145 11.61 -23.44 -4.37
C VAL A 145 10.57 -23.54 -5.47
N SER A 146 10.35 -22.45 -6.19
CA SER A 146 9.47 -22.43 -7.36
C SER A 146 10.10 -23.23 -8.52
N HIS A 147 9.33 -24.13 -9.11
CA HIS A 147 9.77 -24.93 -10.25
C HIS A 147 8.99 -24.60 -11.53
N PRO A 148 9.65 -24.55 -12.71
CA PRO A 148 8.96 -24.33 -13.98
C PRO A 148 7.82 -25.33 -14.20
N GLY A 149 6.66 -24.82 -14.62
CA GLY A 149 5.47 -25.63 -14.89
C GLY A 149 4.83 -26.28 -13.65
N LYS A 150 5.22 -25.88 -12.44
CA LYS A 150 4.59 -26.31 -11.18
C LYS A 150 3.90 -25.16 -10.47
N TYR A 151 3.13 -25.49 -9.44
CA TYR A 151 2.46 -24.49 -8.61
C TYR A 151 3.43 -23.89 -7.59
N THR A 152 3.19 -22.63 -7.24
CA THR A 152 3.89 -21.90 -6.18
C THR A 152 2.99 -21.75 -4.96
N LEU A 153 3.56 -21.86 -3.77
CA LEU A 153 2.87 -21.59 -2.51
C LEU A 153 2.59 -20.10 -2.35
N ILE A 154 1.35 -19.74 -2.06
CA ILE A 154 0.96 -18.38 -1.67
C ILE A 154 0.99 -18.32 -0.15
N GLU A 155 1.84 -17.45 0.39
CA GLU A 155 1.93 -17.22 1.83
C GLU A 155 0.76 -16.37 2.27
N VAL A 156 -0.17 -17.06 2.94
CA VAL A 156 -1.39 -16.51 3.48
C VAL A 156 -1.23 -16.39 4.99
N ASP A 157 -1.21 -15.17 5.51
CA ASP A 157 -1.29 -14.93 6.95
C ASP A 157 -2.68 -15.37 7.44
N GLY A 158 -2.74 -15.97 8.64
CA GLY A 158 -3.96 -16.60 9.13
C GLY A 158 -5.12 -15.62 9.21
N ASP A 159 -6.34 -16.14 9.06
CA ASP A 159 -7.57 -15.32 9.02
C ASP A 159 -7.67 -14.38 10.23
N GLN A 160 -7.92 -13.11 9.94
CA GLN A 160 -8.44 -12.12 10.86
C GLN A 160 -9.79 -11.59 10.36
N ASP A 161 -10.61 -12.46 9.78
CA ASP A 161 -12.03 -12.17 9.55
C ASP A 161 -12.74 -12.15 10.91
N ALA A 162 -12.62 -11.01 11.61
CA ALA A 162 -13.53 -10.62 12.67
C ALA A 162 -14.87 -10.27 11.99
N GLU A 163 -15.68 -11.30 11.73
CA GLU A 163 -17.12 -11.08 11.63
C GLU A 163 -17.55 -10.43 12.94
N VAL A 164 -18.01 -9.18 12.86
CA VAL A 164 -18.73 -8.54 13.96
C VAL A 164 -19.95 -9.38 14.22
N LYS A 165 -19.87 -10.31 15.17
CA LYS A 165 -21.04 -10.90 15.77
C LYS A 165 -21.75 -9.76 16.49
N MET A 166 -22.80 -9.23 15.86
CA MET A 166 -23.85 -8.55 16.60
C MET A 166 -24.48 -9.63 17.47
N ASP A 167 -24.17 -9.60 18.76
CA ASP A 167 -24.79 -10.47 19.75
C ASP A 167 -26.30 -10.16 19.77
N VAL A 168 -27.09 -11.01 19.10
CA VAL A 168 -28.51 -11.15 19.36
C VAL A 168 -28.68 -12.39 20.24
N VAL A 169 -29.34 -12.14 21.37
CA VAL A 169 -29.55 -12.95 22.59
C VAL A 169 -30.14 -14.35 22.31
N ASP A 170 -29.66 -15.39 23.01
CA ASP A 170 -30.50 -16.14 23.99
C ASP A 170 -29.73 -17.19 24.84
N GLU A 171 -30.46 -17.61 25.88
CA GLU A 171 -30.11 -18.09 27.22
C GLU A 171 -29.20 -19.33 27.37
N ALA A 172 -28.56 -19.39 28.55
CA ALA A 172 -27.75 -20.49 29.10
C ALA A 172 -26.26 -20.56 28.70
N GLY A 173 -25.49 -19.56 29.11
CA GLY A 173 -24.03 -19.69 29.21
C GLY A 173 -23.34 -18.37 29.55
N GLY A 174 -22.87 -18.23 30.79
CA GLY A 174 -22.25 -17.00 31.28
C GLY A 174 -21.07 -16.54 30.43
N ARG A 175 -21.25 -15.43 29.70
CA ARG A 175 -20.17 -14.57 29.21
C ARG A 175 -20.37 -13.17 29.76
N VAL A 176 -19.25 -12.55 30.12
CA VAL A 176 -19.17 -11.14 30.55
C VAL A 176 -19.72 -10.28 29.42
N VAL A 177 -20.87 -9.64 29.63
CA VAL A 177 -21.38 -8.62 28.70
C VAL A 177 -20.44 -7.44 28.80
N LYS A 178 -19.65 -7.22 27.75
CA LYS A 178 -18.76 -6.05 27.67
C LYS A 178 -19.61 -4.82 27.31
N ASN A 179 -19.52 -3.78 28.11
CA ASN A 179 -20.23 -2.52 27.89
C ASN A 179 -19.45 -1.67 26.87
N ILE A 180 -20.03 -1.43 25.69
CA ILE A 180 -19.39 -0.59 24.67
C ILE A 180 -19.73 0.87 24.96
N LEU A 181 -18.69 1.68 25.20
CA LEU A 181 -18.84 3.10 25.47
C LEU A 181 -19.35 3.85 24.22
N PRO A 182 -20.10 4.95 24.38
CA PRO A 182 -20.49 5.81 23.27
C PRO A 182 -19.27 6.39 22.53
N CYS A 183 -19.40 6.52 21.21
CA CYS A 183 -18.36 7.13 20.37
C CYS A 183 -18.09 8.58 20.78
N THR A 184 -16.82 8.94 20.94
CA THR A 184 -16.42 10.31 21.29
C THR A 184 -16.24 11.23 20.09
N LEU A 185 -16.12 10.65 18.89
CA LEU A 185 -15.94 11.39 17.64
C LEU A 185 -17.23 12.09 17.19
N ASP A 186 -17.08 13.25 16.56
CA ASP A 186 -18.19 13.88 15.85
C ASP A 186 -18.66 13.01 14.67
N LYS A 187 -19.88 13.27 14.19
CA LYS A 187 -20.50 12.43 13.16
C LYS A 187 -19.76 12.45 11.83
N SER A 188 -19.08 13.54 11.47
CA SER A 188 -18.29 13.58 10.24
C SER A 188 -17.02 12.75 10.39
N THR A 189 -16.29 12.91 11.49
CA THR A 189 -15.10 12.10 11.75
C THR A 189 -15.44 10.61 11.91
N GLN A 190 -16.55 10.27 12.56
CA GLN A 190 -17.04 8.88 12.63
C GLN A 190 -17.22 8.27 11.23
N ARG A 191 -17.90 8.96 10.31
CA ARG A 191 -18.10 8.49 8.92
C ARG A 191 -16.78 8.31 8.17
N LEU A 192 -15.85 9.23 8.33
CA LEU A 192 -14.52 9.13 7.72
C LEU A 192 -13.77 7.89 8.21
N ILE A 193 -13.77 7.64 9.52
CA ILE A 193 -13.10 6.47 10.12
C ILE A 193 -13.76 5.17 9.67
N GLU A 194 -15.09 5.13 9.63
CA GLU A 194 -15.82 3.98 9.09
C GLU A 194 -15.49 3.72 7.61
N LEU A 195 -15.35 4.77 6.79
CA LEU A 195 -14.97 4.66 5.38
C LEU A 195 -13.55 4.09 5.21
N ILE A 196 -12.55 4.66 5.89
CA ILE A 196 -11.13 4.31 5.67
C ILE A 196 -10.71 2.98 6.32
N PHE A 197 -11.56 2.40 7.18
CA PHE A 197 -11.40 1.06 7.77
C PHE A 197 -12.43 0.03 7.27
N SER A 198 -13.22 0.38 6.24
CA SER A 198 -14.25 -0.49 5.67
C SER A 198 -13.65 -1.63 4.86
N ASN A 199 -14.07 -2.87 5.15
CA ASN A 199 -13.71 -4.04 4.37
C ASN A 199 -14.27 -3.99 2.94
N ASP A 200 -15.45 -3.41 2.77
CA ASP A 200 -16.06 -3.23 1.44
C ASP A 200 -15.21 -2.29 0.60
N MET A 201 -14.71 -1.21 1.19
CA MET A 201 -13.84 -0.25 0.51
C MET A 201 -12.53 -0.91 0.03
N PHE A 202 -11.89 -1.71 0.89
CA PHE A 202 -10.68 -2.42 0.49
C PHE A 202 -10.97 -3.50 -0.57
N THR A 203 -12.12 -4.17 -0.47
CA THR A 203 -12.60 -5.14 -1.46
C THR A 203 -12.78 -4.47 -2.83
N GLU A 204 -13.52 -3.37 -2.89
CA GLU A 204 -13.73 -2.56 -4.10
C GLU A 204 -12.38 -2.15 -4.71
N ALA A 205 -11.43 -1.67 -3.90
CA ALA A 205 -10.11 -1.27 -4.38
C ALA A 205 -9.31 -2.42 -5.00
N MET A 206 -9.31 -3.60 -4.37
CA MET A 206 -8.63 -4.79 -4.90
C MET A 206 -9.29 -5.33 -6.17
N GLU A 207 -10.62 -5.27 -6.24
CA GLU A 207 -11.41 -5.66 -7.42
C GLU A 207 -11.06 -4.79 -8.63
N CYS A 208 -10.98 -3.46 -8.44
CA CYS A 208 -10.55 -2.53 -9.50
C CYS A 208 -9.13 -2.85 -10.03
N MET A 209 -8.30 -3.53 -9.24
CA MET A 209 -6.94 -3.94 -9.63
C MET A 209 -6.90 -5.34 -10.28
N ASN A 210 -8.05 -5.99 -10.46
CA ASN A 210 -8.23 -7.35 -10.98
C ASN A 210 -7.59 -8.43 -10.10
N LEU A 211 -7.62 -8.26 -8.79
CA LEU A 211 -7.09 -9.22 -7.84
C LEU A 211 -8.15 -10.28 -7.46
N ASP A 212 -7.72 -11.51 -7.19
CA ASP A 212 -8.64 -12.57 -6.71
C ASP A 212 -8.84 -12.46 -5.19
N ILE A 213 -9.82 -11.66 -4.79
CA ILE A 213 -10.13 -11.39 -3.37
C ILE A 213 -10.51 -12.65 -2.59
N LYS A 214 -11.13 -13.63 -3.23
CA LYS A 214 -11.48 -14.91 -2.56
C LYS A 214 -10.24 -15.68 -2.13
N LYS A 215 -9.13 -15.50 -2.85
CA LYS A 215 -7.86 -16.19 -2.60
C LYS A 215 -6.86 -15.33 -1.87
N MET A 216 -7.05 -14.02 -1.92
CA MET A 216 -6.35 -13.03 -1.11
C MET A 216 -7.38 -12.24 -0.30
N PRO A 217 -8.02 -12.87 0.72
CA PRO A 217 -8.82 -12.12 1.68
C PRO A 217 -7.96 -11.04 2.34
N LEU A 218 -8.58 -9.94 2.73
CA LEU A 218 -7.90 -8.71 3.15
C LEU A 218 -6.87 -8.90 4.28
N GLY A 219 -7.09 -9.84 5.19
CA GLY A 219 -6.16 -10.17 6.28
C GLY A 219 -5.10 -11.22 5.94
N LYS A 220 -5.03 -11.69 4.69
CA LYS A 220 -4.24 -12.87 4.31
C LYS A 220 -3.00 -12.55 3.47
N LEU A 221 -2.83 -11.34 2.94
CA LEU A 221 -1.67 -11.04 2.12
C LEU A 221 -0.46 -10.75 3.00
N SER A 222 0.47 -11.70 3.10
CA SER A 222 1.68 -11.49 3.89
C SER A 222 2.58 -10.42 3.26
N LYS A 223 3.24 -9.63 4.11
CA LYS A 223 4.32 -8.70 3.72
C LYS A 223 5.37 -9.38 2.83
N ALA A 224 5.65 -10.66 3.11
CA ALA A 224 6.56 -11.49 2.34
C ALA A 224 6.08 -11.74 0.91
N GLN A 225 4.78 -11.98 0.70
CA GLN A 225 4.21 -12.17 -0.63
C GLN A 225 4.27 -10.89 -1.47
N ILE A 226 3.97 -9.73 -0.86
CA ILE A 226 4.09 -8.42 -1.52
C ILE A 226 5.55 -8.15 -1.92
N ALA A 227 6.50 -8.43 -1.01
CA ALA A 227 7.92 -8.28 -1.28
C ALA A 227 8.39 -9.16 -2.47
N LYS A 228 7.97 -10.42 -2.52
CA LYS A 228 8.23 -11.32 -3.67
C LYS A 228 7.62 -10.76 -4.97
N GLY A 229 6.45 -10.11 -4.89
CA GLY A 229 5.83 -9.43 -6.02
C GLY A 229 6.70 -8.31 -6.58
N PHE A 230 7.25 -7.47 -5.70
CA PHE A 230 8.16 -6.39 -6.09
C PHE A 230 9.44 -6.90 -6.75
N GLU A 231 10.06 -7.96 -6.20
CA GLU A 231 11.26 -8.58 -6.79
C GLU A 231 11.05 -8.98 -8.26
N VAL A 232 9.86 -9.50 -8.61
CA VAL A 232 9.56 -9.86 -10.00
C VAL A 232 9.28 -8.64 -10.88
N LEU A 233 8.70 -7.57 -10.33
CA LEU A 233 8.53 -6.32 -11.08
C LEU A 233 9.88 -5.66 -11.40
N GLU A 234 10.87 -5.79 -10.53
CA GLU A 234 12.24 -5.34 -10.81
C GLU A 234 12.91 -6.17 -11.92
N GLU A 235 12.75 -7.50 -11.87
CA GLU A 235 13.21 -8.38 -12.95
C GLU A 235 12.57 -7.99 -14.29
N LEU A 236 11.27 -7.67 -14.29
CA LEU A 236 10.54 -7.16 -15.45
C LEU A 236 11.08 -5.81 -15.93
N GLU A 237 11.35 -4.88 -15.02
CA GLU A 237 11.93 -3.58 -15.35
C GLU A 237 13.30 -3.72 -16.03
N GLU A 238 14.17 -4.56 -15.49
CA GLU A 238 15.48 -4.84 -16.08
C GLU A 238 15.36 -5.54 -17.43
N ALA A 239 14.38 -6.45 -17.58
CA ALA A 239 14.11 -7.10 -18.86
C ALA A 239 13.60 -6.10 -19.92
N LEU A 240 12.75 -5.14 -19.53
CA LEU A 240 12.29 -4.04 -20.40
C LEU A 240 13.44 -3.13 -20.83
N LYS A 241 14.28 -2.70 -19.89
CA LYS A 241 15.47 -1.87 -20.18
C LYS A 241 16.40 -2.55 -21.19
N LYS A 242 16.58 -3.86 -21.08
CA LYS A 242 17.38 -4.69 -21.99
C LYS A 242 16.69 -5.01 -23.32
N LYS A 243 15.43 -4.59 -23.51
CA LYS A 243 14.59 -4.95 -24.67
C LYS A 243 14.57 -6.47 -24.90
N SER A 244 14.35 -7.21 -23.83
CA SER A 244 14.39 -8.68 -23.84
C SER A 244 13.33 -9.27 -24.79
N ARG A 245 13.57 -10.51 -25.23
CA ARG A 245 12.65 -11.24 -26.12
C ARG A 245 11.27 -11.38 -25.46
N LYS A 246 10.22 -11.39 -26.29
CA LYS A 246 8.83 -11.56 -25.84
C LYS A 246 8.61 -12.79 -24.95
N THR A 247 9.30 -13.90 -25.22
CA THR A 247 9.21 -15.12 -24.39
C THR A 247 9.67 -14.88 -22.95
N VAL A 248 10.74 -14.08 -22.75
CA VAL A 248 11.24 -13.72 -21.42
C VAL A 248 10.22 -12.83 -20.70
N MET A 249 9.61 -11.87 -21.41
CA MET A 249 8.56 -11.02 -20.85
C MET A 249 7.32 -11.83 -20.45
N GLU A 250 6.92 -12.82 -21.26
CA GLU A 250 5.82 -13.74 -20.95
C GLU A 250 6.12 -14.62 -19.74
N GLU A 251 7.35 -15.12 -19.60
CA GLU A 251 7.79 -15.93 -18.45
C GLU A 251 7.79 -15.11 -17.16
N LEU A 252 8.38 -13.91 -17.17
CA LEU A 252 8.40 -13.02 -16.02
C LEU A 252 7.00 -12.52 -15.64
N SER A 253 6.16 -12.20 -16.63
CA SER A 253 4.76 -11.84 -16.39
C SER A 253 3.98 -13.02 -15.78
N SER A 254 4.24 -14.25 -16.27
CA SER A 254 3.65 -15.47 -15.68
C SER A 254 4.12 -15.68 -14.24
N LYS A 255 5.41 -15.43 -13.94
CA LYS A 255 5.97 -15.46 -12.58
C LYS A 255 5.27 -14.45 -11.67
N PHE A 256 5.06 -13.22 -12.15
CA PHE A 256 4.36 -12.17 -11.40
C PHE A 256 2.92 -12.58 -11.06
N TYR A 257 2.11 -13.01 -12.03
CA TYR A 257 0.73 -13.43 -11.77
C TYR A 257 0.62 -14.73 -10.98
N THR A 258 1.67 -15.54 -10.99
CA THR A 258 1.77 -16.71 -10.11
C THR A 258 1.94 -16.28 -8.66
N ILE A 259 2.77 -15.25 -8.38
CA ILE A 259 3.00 -14.73 -7.03
C ILE A 259 1.83 -13.85 -6.57
N ILE A 260 1.26 -13.04 -7.45
CA ILE A 260 0.15 -12.14 -7.13
C ILE A 260 -1.08 -12.60 -7.92
N PRO A 261 -1.96 -13.44 -7.34
CA PRO A 261 -3.15 -13.96 -8.01
C PRO A 261 -4.05 -12.88 -8.60
N HIS A 262 -4.18 -12.87 -9.93
CA HIS A 262 -5.10 -11.98 -10.63
C HIS A 262 -6.24 -12.75 -11.27
N ASN A 263 -7.43 -12.16 -11.24
CA ASN A 263 -8.59 -12.67 -11.95
C ASN A 263 -8.69 -12.00 -13.33
N PHE A 264 -8.49 -12.78 -14.39
CA PHE A 264 -8.63 -12.32 -15.78
C PHE A 264 -9.88 -12.89 -16.47
N GLY A 265 -10.82 -13.45 -15.70
CA GLY A 265 -11.91 -14.27 -16.24
C GLY A 265 -11.34 -15.35 -17.17
N ARG A 266 -12.00 -15.62 -18.29
CA ARG A 266 -11.53 -16.59 -19.31
C ARG A 266 -10.48 -16.05 -20.29
N GLN A 267 -10.13 -14.77 -20.19
CA GLN A 267 -9.15 -14.15 -21.07
C GLN A 267 -7.71 -14.57 -20.70
N LYS A 268 -6.83 -14.55 -21.69
CA LYS A 268 -5.40 -14.77 -21.48
C LYS A 268 -4.84 -13.65 -20.62
N PRO A 269 -4.06 -13.94 -19.54
CA PRO A 269 -3.41 -12.89 -18.77
C PRO A 269 -2.53 -12.01 -19.68
N PRO A 270 -2.57 -10.68 -19.54
CA PRO A 270 -1.81 -9.76 -20.39
C PRO A 270 -0.31 -9.87 -20.10
N VAL A 271 0.54 -9.54 -21.07
CA VAL A 271 1.99 -9.46 -20.84
C VAL A 271 2.34 -8.09 -20.28
N ILE A 272 3.24 -8.04 -19.30
CA ILE A 272 3.81 -6.80 -18.77
C ILE A 272 5.02 -6.45 -19.63
N ASP A 273 4.77 -5.82 -20.78
CA ASP A 273 5.80 -5.53 -21.80
C ASP A 273 5.98 -4.04 -22.14
N THR A 274 5.33 -3.14 -21.39
CA THR A 274 5.52 -1.70 -21.48
C THR A 274 5.79 -1.09 -20.11
N SER A 275 6.47 0.06 -20.10
CA SER A 275 6.74 0.81 -18.86
C SER A 275 5.43 1.20 -18.15
N ASP A 276 4.40 1.58 -18.91
CA ASP A 276 3.11 1.99 -18.34
C ASP A 276 2.40 0.84 -17.61
N ILE A 277 2.43 -0.38 -18.17
CA ILE A 277 1.84 -1.56 -17.53
C ILE A 277 2.63 -1.90 -16.27
N LEU A 278 3.96 -1.83 -16.33
CA LEU A 278 4.83 -2.09 -15.19
C LEU A 278 4.56 -1.11 -14.03
N GLU A 279 4.51 0.19 -14.32
CA GLU A 279 4.26 1.21 -13.29
C GLU A 279 2.87 1.04 -12.65
N LYS A 280 1.83 0.73 -13.44
CA LYS A 280 0.50 0.38 -12.89
C LYS A 280 0.54 -0.83 -11.95
N LYS A 281 1.40 -1.82 -12.22
CA LYS A 281 1.57 -3.00 -11.34
C LYS A 281 2.39 -2.69 -10.09
N LYS A 282 3.35 -1.78 -10.17
CA LYS A 282 4.05 -1.25 -8.98
C LYS A 282 3.09 -0.48 -8.09
N GLU A 283 2.32 0.45 -8.66
CA GLU A 283 1.27 1.21 -7.94
C GLU A 283 0.29 0.27 -7.25
N MET A 284 -0.16 -0.79 -7.93
CA MET A 284 -1.03 -1.81 -7.35
C MET A 284 -0.41 -2.48 -6.11
N LEU A 285 0.86 -2.90 -6.17
CA LEU A 285 1.54 -3.49 -5.01
C LEU A 285 1.75 -2.49 -3.87
N LEU A 286 1.95 -1.21 -4.17
CA LEU A 286 2.04 -0.16 -3.16
C LEU A 286 0.71 0.02 -2.44
N VAL A 287 -0.42 0.03 -3.17
CA VAL A 287 -1.74 0.07 -2.55
C VAL A 287 -1.98 -1.17 -1.69
N LEU A 288 -1.59 -2.37 -2.16
CA LEU A 288 -1.71 -3.59 -1.35
C LEU A 288 -0.89 -3.54 -0.06
N ALA A 289 0.32 -2.97 -0.09
CA ALA A 289 1.13 -2.79 1.12
C ALA A 289 0.44 -1.85 2.13
N ASP A 290 -0.25 -0.84 1.64
CA ASP A 290 -0.96 0.13 2.49
C ASP A 290 -2.26 -0.43 3.06
N ILE A 291 -2.96 -1.27 2.28
CA ILE A 291 -4.10 -2.05 2.77
C ILE A 291 -3.65 -2.98 3.90
N GLU A 292 -2.50 -3.66 3.76
CA GLU A 292 -1.96 -4.53 4.81
C GLU A 292 -1.67 -3.76 6.10
N ILE A 293 -1.08 -2.56 6.01
CA ILE A 293 -0.87 -1.68 7.17
C ILE A 293 -2.21 -1.34 7.83
N ALA A 294 -3.22 -0.93 7.05
CA ALA A 294 -4.52 -0.56 7.58
C ALA A 294 -5.26 -1.74 8.23
N GLN A 295 -5.13 -2.95 7.67
CA GLN A 295 -5.64 -4.18 8.26
C GLN A 295 -4.90 -4.53 9.55
N GLY A 296 -3.58 -4.37 9.60
CA GLY A 296 -2.79 -4.53 10.82
C GLY A 296 -3.25 -3.60 11.95
N LEU A 297 -3.54 -2.34 11.64
CA LEU A 297 -4.10 -1.39 12.62
C LEU A 297 -5.46 -1.84 13.15
N LYS A 298 -6.33 -2.36 12.27
CA LYS A 298 -7.65 -2.88 12.63
C LYS A 298 -7.56 -4.16 13.49
N ALA A 299 -6.56 -5.00 13.22
CA ALA A 299 -6.29 -6.20 13.99
C ALA A 299 -5.90 -5.89 15.43
N GLU A 300 -5.01 -4.90 15.60
CA GLU A 300 -4.54 -4.44 16.89
C GLU A 300 -5.70 -3.89 17.74
N THR A 301 -6.63 -3.15 17.14
CA THR A 301 -7.79 -2.61 17.84
C THR A 301 -8.78 -3.70 18.26
N GLU A 302 -9.09 -4.66 17.40
CA GLU A 302 -9.96 -5.79 17.77
C GLU A 302 -9.33 -6.68 18.86
N LYS A 303 -8.02 -6.95 18.80
CA LYS A 303 -7.31 -7.70 19.85
C LYS A 303 -7.39 -6.98 21.20
N ALA A 304 -7.15 -5.67 21.22
CA ALA A 304 -7.26 -4.87 22.45
C ALA A 304 -8.70 -4.93 23.04
N LYS A 305 -9.71 -4.98 22.18
CA LYS A 305 -11.12 -5.16 22.58
C LYS A 305 -11.42 -6.55 23.14
N GLU A 306 -10.80 -7.61 22.63
CA GLU A 306 -10.93 -8.96 23.20
C GLU A 306 -10.29 -9.06 24.60
N GLU A 307 -9.20 -8.34 24.84
CA GLU A 307 -8.47 -8.33 26.12
C GLU A 307 -9.07 -7.37 27.17
N ALA A 308 -9.87 -6.38 26.76
CA ALA A 308 -10.50 -5.41 27.66
C ALA A 308 -11.50 -6.05 28.64
N VAL A 309 -11.48 -5.59 29.90
CA VAL A 309 -12.34 -6.04 31.00
C VAL A 309 -13.42 -4.99 31.27
N GLU A 310 -14.69 -5.43 31.24
CA GLU A 310 -15.92 -4.64 31.44
C GLU A 310 -16.21 -3.54 30.39
N ASP A 311 -15.51 -2.41 30.42
CA ASP A 311 -15.77 -1.28 29.53
C ASP A 311 -14.86 -1.30 28.29
N VAL A 312 -15.46 -1.27 27.11
CA VAL A 312 -14.77 -1.29 25.81
C VAL A 312 -15.03 0.03 25.09
N PRO A 313 -13.98 0.79 24.70
CA PRO A 313 -14.17 1.98 23.87
C PRO A 313 -14.88 1.67 22.55
N HIS A 314 -15.59 2.65 21.99
CA HIS A 314 -16.25 2.47 20.70
C HIS A 314 -15.23 2.08 19.61
N PRO A 315 -15.52 1.12 18.70
CA PRO A 315 -14.56 0.69 17.67
C PRO A 315 -14.01 1.81 16.80
N ALA A 316 -14.84 2.82 16.48
CA ALA A 316 -14.39 4.00 15.75
C ALA A 316 -13.37 4.84 16.54
N ASP A 317 -13.53 4.97 17.86
CA ASP A 317 -12.53 5.67 18.70
C ASP A 317 -11.21 4.91 18.69
N GLN A 318 -11.24 3.57 18.79
CA GLN A 318 -10.03 2.75 18.75
C GLN A 318 -9.31 2.86 17.40
N ASN A 319 -10.05 2.76 16.30
CA ASN A 319 -9.50 2.92 14.95
C ASN A 319 -8.96 4.34 14.72
N TYR A 320 -9.61 5.37 15.26
CA TYR A 320 -9.10 6.73 15.21
C TYR A 320 -7.79 6.88 15.97
N LEU A 321 -7.74 6.36 17.21
CA LEU A 321 -6.54 6.39 18.04
C LEU A 321 -5.39 5.63 17.40
N SER A 322 -5.66 4.50 16.73
CA SER A 322 -4.62 3.70 16.08
C SER A 322 -3.91 4.44 14.94
N LEU A 323 -4.51 5.48 14.35
CA LEU A 323 -3.88 6.33 13.35
C LEU A 323 -2.74 7.18 13.93
N ASN A 324 -2.69 7.43 15.24
CA ASN A 324 -1.77 8.41 15.87
C ASN A 324 -1.76 9.76 15.13
N CYS A 325 -2.95 10.22 14.74
CA CYS A 325 -3.14 11.42 13.95
C CYS A 325 -4.36 12.17 14.45
N ASN A 326 -4.18 13.42 14.84
CA ASN A 326 -5.30 14.28 15.23
C ASN A 326 -5.98 14.84 13.97
N LEU A 327 -7.30 14.66 13.88
CA LEU A 327 -8.14 15.25 12.86
C LEU A 327 -9.09 16.27 13.51
N SER A 328 -8.97 17.53 13.12
CA SER A 328 -9.86 18.60 13.62
C SER A 328 -10.75 19.11 12.49
N LEU A 329 -12.06 18.83 12.58
CA LEU A 329 -13.05 19.25 11.59
C LEU A 329 -13.12 20.78 11.47
N LEU A 330 -13.09 21.29 10.24
CA LEU A 330 -13.25 22.72 9.96
C LEU A 330 -14.71 23.11 9.80
N GLY A 331 -15.10 24.20 10.46
CA GLY A 331 -16.39 24.85 10.22
C GLY A 331 -16.47 25.39 8.79
N LYS A 332 -17.58 25.13 8.10
CA LYS A 332 -17.79 25.49 6.69
C LYS A 332 -17.84 27.00 6.43
N ASP A 333 -18.10 27.77 7.47
CA ASP A 333 -18.15 29.24 7.51
C ASP A 333 -16.77 29.87 7.81
N THR A 334 -15.77 29.08 8.19
CA THR A 334 -14.43 29.59 8.51
C THR A 334 -13.71 30.10 7.26
N LYS A 335 -12.90 31.15 7.41
CA LYS A 335 -12.07 31.71 6.33
C LYS A 335 -11.16 30.65 5.71
N GLU A 336 -10.59 29.78 6.54
CA GLU A 336 -9.70 28.71 6.13
C GLU A 336 -10.40 27.67 5.25
N TYR A 337 -11.62 27.26 5.62
CA TYR A 337 -12.44 26.39 4.78
C TYR A 337 -12.73 27.04 3.42
N LYS A 338 -13.07 28.33 3.39
CA LYS A 338 -13.37 29.06 2.15
C LYS A 338 -12.17 29.22 1.21
N ILE A 339 -10.97 29.34 1.76
CA ILE A 339 -9.72 29.33 0.98
C ILE A 339 -9.54 27.96 0.29
N ILE A 340 -9.75 26.87 1.02
CA ILE A 340 -9.63 25.50 0.50
C ILE A 340 -10.70 25.21 -0.55
N GLU A 341 -11.95 25.60 -0.27
CA GLU A 341 -13.08 25.49 -1.19
C GLU A 341 -12.81 26.26 -2.50
N THR A 342 -12.29 27.48 -2.40
CA THR A 342 -11.91 28.29 -3.56
C THR A 342 -10.76 27.63 -4.33
N TYR A 343 -9.73 27.10 -3.64
CA TYR A 343 -8.64 26.41 -4.30
C TYR A 343 -9.13 25.17 -5.08
N LEU A 344 -10.02 24.38 -4.46
CA LEU A 344 -10.62 23.18 -5.07
C LEU A 344 -11.38 23.54 -6.36
N MET A 345 -12.21 24.58 -6.30
CA MET A 345 -13.10 25.00 -7.39
C MET A 345 -12.35 25.72 -8.51
N SER A 346 -11.38 26.58 -8.18
CA SER A 346 -10.62 27.33 -9.19
C SER A 346 -9.69 26.44 -10.01
N THR A 347 -9.17 25.36 -9.42
CA THR A 347 -8.15 24.50 -10.08
C THR A 347 -8.65 23.11 -10.47
N GLY A 348 -9.96 22.88 -10.33
CA GLY A 348 -10.66 21.69 -10.79
C GLY A 348 -11.40 21.90 -12.11
N GLU A 349 -12.14 20.88 -12.54
CA GLU A 349 -13.21 21.08 -13.51
C GLU A 349 -14.48 21.49 -12.75
N SER A 350 -15.04 22.65 -13.09
CA SER A 350 -16.24 23.19 -12.41
C SER A 350 -17.38 22.16 -12.44
N ASN A 351 -17.98 21.91 -11.27
CA ASN A 351 -19.16 21.04 -11.04
C ASN A 351 -18.94 19.53 -11.04
N LEU A 352 -17.71 19.01 -11.11
CA LEU A 352 -17.49 17.56 -11.01
C LEU A 352 -17.36 17.04 -9.57
N LEU A 353 -16.70 17.79 -8.67
CA LEU A 353 -16.43 17.34 -7.31
C LEU A 353 -17.21 18.19 -6.30
N GLN A 354 -17.89 17.52 -5.36
CA GLN A 354 -18.55 18.19 -4.25
C GLN A 354 -17.71 18.05 -2.98
N LEU A 355 -17.32 19.19 -2.38
CA LEU A 355 -16.67 19.21 -1.09
C LEU A 355 -17.66 18.85 0.02
N ILE A 356 -17.39 17.76 0.75
CA ILE A 356 -18.24 17.30 1.85
C ILE A 356 -17.78 17.95 3.16
N ASP A 357 -16.57 17.60 3.61
CA ASP A 357 -15.98 18.03 4.87
C ASP A 357 -14.45 18.18 4.72
N VAL A 358 -13.85 18.98 5.60
CA VAL A 358 -12.40 19.24 5.62
C VAL A 358 -11.88 19.12 7.05
N TRP A 359 -10.79 18.38 7.24
CA TRP A 359 -10.11 18.26 8.53
C TRP A 359 -8.73 18.88 8.43
N LYS A 360 -8.33 19.60 9.48
CA LYS A 360 -6.92 19.81 9.78
C LYS A 360 -6.30 18.49 10.21
N VAL A 361 -5.13 18.22 9.68
CA VAL A 361 -4.36 17.00 9.96
C VAL A 361 -3.14 17.39 10.79
N ASP A 362 -2.97 16.72 11.94
CA ASP A 362 -1.76 16.83 12.75
C ASP A 362 -1.28 15.44 13.16
N ARG A 363 -0.27 14.96 12.44
CA ARG A 363 0.33 13.63 12.62
C ARG A 363 1.42 13.64 13.68
N ASP A 364 1.49 12.56 14.46
CA ASP A 364 2.56 12.36 15.43
C ASP A 364 3.95 12.53 14.78
N LYS A 365 4.79 13.37 15.39
CA LYS A 365 6.18 13.70 14.99
C LYS A 365 6.38 14.30 13.60
N GLU A 366 5.33 14.48 12.79
CA GLU A 366 5.49 15.05 11.44
C GLU A 366 5.91 16.52 11.50
N ALA A 367 5.38 17.28 12.47
CA ALA A 367 5.79 18.64 12.75
C ALA A 367 7.29 18.76 13.07
N GLU A 368 7.79 17.91 13.98
CA GLU A 368 9.19 17.88 14.40
C GLU A 368 10.12 17.54 13.23
N ARG A 369 9.75 16.53 12.43
CA ARG A 369 10.50 16.16 11.23
C ARG A 369 10.54 17.28 10.19
N PHE A 370 9.42 17.99 10.02
CA PHE A 370 9.28 19.05 9.03
C PHE A 370 10.10 20.31 9.38
N GLN A 371 10.39 20.54 10.67
CA GLN A 371 11.25 21.65 11.13
C GLN A 371 12.68 21.59 10.59
N GLU A 372 13.16 20.44 10.09
CA GLU A 372 14.44 20.33 9.36
C GLU A 372 14.53 21.35 8.22
N HIS A 373 13.38 21.73 7.64
CA HIS A 373 13.28 22.59 6.47
C HIS A 373 12.89 24.03 6.81
N ASP A 374 12.97 24.44 8.08
CA ASP A 374 12.55 25.78 8.53
C ASP A 374 13.28 26.95 7.87
N ALA A 375 14.51 26.71 7.42
CA ALA A 375 15.33 27.67 6.68
C ALA A 375 15.01 27.68 5.17
N LEU A 376 14.31 26.66 4.65
CA LEU A 376 13.87 26.62 3.25
C LEU A 376 12.62 27.48 3.07
N GLY A 377 12.72 28.41 2.11
CA GLY A 377 11.60 29.20 1.61
C GLY A 377 10.81 28.46 0.52
N ASN A 378 9.98 29.21 -0.21
CA ASN A 378 9.12 28.69 -1.28
C ASN A 378 8.25 27.51 -0.81
N ARG A 379 7.38 27.82 0.15
CA ARG A 379 6.42 26.86 0.72
C ARG A 379 5.10 27.00 0.00
N ARG A 380 4.58 25.90 -0.53
CA ARG A 380 3.31 25.87 -1.25
C ARG A 380 2.38 24.85 -0.64
N LEU A 381 1.09 25.17 -0.62
CA LEU A 381 0.04 24.21 -0.33
C LEU A 381 -0.34 23.50 -1.64
N LEU A 382 -0.12 22.19 -1.73
CA LEU A 382 -0.29 21.44 -2.98
C LEU A 382 -1.14 20.18 -2.80
N TRP A 383 -1.84 19.80 -3.86
CA TRP A 383 -2.73 18.65 -3.89
C TRP A 383 -1.98 17.32 -3.98
N HIS A 384 -2.51 16.32 -3.30
CA HIS A 384 -2.17 14.92 -3.48
C HIS A 384 -3.45 14.08 -3.45
N GLY A 385 -3.82 13.51 -4.60
CA GLY A 385 -4.95 12.60 -4.71
C GLY A 385 -4.49 11.15 -4.60
N THR A 386 -5.33 10.30 -4.02
CA THR A 386 -4.96 8.90 -3.75
C THR A 386 -6.17 7.98 -3.67
N ASN A 387 -5.93 6.68 -3.68
CA ASN A 387 -6.96 5.68 -3.43
C ASN A 387 -7.45 5.79 -1.98
N VAL A 388 -8.76 5.79 -1.75
CA VAL A 388 -9.31 5.81 -0.37
C VAL A 388 -8.76 4.65 0.50
N ALA A 389 -8.42 3.53 -0.13
CA ALA A 389 -7.80 2.35 0.50
C ALA A 389 -6.43 2.59 1.14
N VAL A 390 -5.75 3.70 0.84
CA VAL A 390 -4.44 3.99 1.44
C VAL A 390 -4.49 5.13 2.46
N VAL A 391 -5.66 5.75 2.67
CA VAL A 391 -5.80 6.94 3.53
C VAL A 391 -5.42 6.63 4.97
N ALA A 392 -5.87 5.50 5.53
CA ALA A 392 -5.49 5.10 6.88
C ALA A 392 -3.96 4.92 7.04
N ALA A 393 -3.31 4.29 6.06
CA ALA A 393 -1.86 4.12 6.06
C ALA A 393 -1.11 5.45 5.93
N ILE A 394 -1.61 6.40 5.12
CA ILE A 394 -1.05 7.75 4.99
C ILE A 394 -1.25 8.55 6.30
N LEU A 395 -2.42 8.47 6.93
CA LEU A 395 -2.65 9.14 8.22
C LEU A 395 -1.76 8.54 9.32
N LYS A 396 -1.46 7.24 9.28
CA LYS A 396 -0.55 6.57 10.25
C LYS A 396 0.92 6.83 9.99
N SER A 397 1.37 6.74 8.74
CA SER A 397 2.81 6.72 8.39
C SER A 397 3.30 7.93 7.61
N GLY A 398 2.39 8.72 7.05
CA GLY A 398 2.68 9.87 6.20
C GLY A 398 2.88 9.47 4.74
N LEU A 399 3.05 10.47 3.87
CA LEU A 399 3.44 10.23 2.48
C LEU A 399 4.88 9.68 2.45
N ARG A 400 5.06 8.56 1.77
CA ARG A 400 6.32 7.80 1.75
C ARG A 400 6.92 7.73 0.36
N ILE A 401 8.26 7.72 0.32
CA ILE A 401 9.02 7.41 -0.91
C ILE A 401 9.35 5.93 -0.88
N MET A 402 8.46 5.13 -1.48
CA MET A 402 8.63 3.68 -1.49
C MET A 402 9.74 3.27 -2.46
N PRO A 403 10.56 2.25 -2.16
CA PRO A 403 11.68 1.85 -3.02
C PRO A 403 11.28 1.43 -4.44
N GLN A 404 10.01 1.10 -4.66
CA GLN A 404 9.49 0.72 -5.96
C GLN A 404 8.57 1.79 -6.56
N SER A 405 8.41 2.94 -5.90
CA SER A 405 7.71 4.06 -6.51
C SER A 405 8.55 4.68 -7.61
N GLY A 406 7.85 5.18 -8.60
CA GLY A 406 8.39 5.75 -9.81
C GLY A 406 7.29 6.52 -10.53
N GLY A 407 7.68 7.17 -11.62
CA GLY A 407 6.77 7.94 -12.43
C GLY A 407 7.55 8.73 -13.46
N ARG A 408 6.86 9.68 -14.09
CA ARG A 408 7.40 10.52 -15.16
C ARG A 408 8.62 11.34 -14.73
N VAL A 409 8.74 11.60 -13.43
CA VAL A 409 9.80 12.44 -12.84
C VAL A 409 10.56 11.66 -11.75
N GLY A 410 10.57 10.33 -11.85
CA GLY A 410 11.35 9.45 -10.98
C GLY A 410 10.71 9.17 -9.63
N ARG A 411 11.55 8.90 -8.62
CA ARG A 411 11.16 8.37 -7.31
C ARG A 411 11.13 9.49 -6.27
N GLY A 412 9.95 10.07 -6.07
CA GLY A 412 9.70 11.10 -5.07
C GLY A 412 8.24 11.12 -4.65
N ILE A 413 7.86 12.13 -3.86
CA ILE A 413 6.46 12.41 -3.56
C ILE A 413 5.97 13.43 -4.58
N TYR A 414 4.88 13.08 -5.27
CA TYR A 414 4.28 13.88 -6.33
C TYR A 414 3.13 14.72 -5.77
N PHE A 415 3.14 15.99 -6.13
CA PHE A 415 2.05 16.92 -5.86
C PHE A 415 1.65 17.66 -7.14
N ALA A 416 0.44 18.21 -7.14
CA ALA A 416 -0.01 19.09 -8.21
C ALA A 416 -0.51 20.42 -7.63
N SER A 417 -0.29 21.51 -8.35
CA SER A 417 -0.94 22.79 -8.07
C SER A 417 -2.41 22.79 -8.49
N GLU A 418 -2.80 21.87 -9.38
CA GLU A 418 -4.15 21.75 -9.91
C GLU A 418 -4.90 20.55 -9.32
N ASN A 419 -6.07 20.82 -8.74
CA ASN A 419 -6.98 19.78 -8.24
C ASN A 419 -7.31 18.76 -9.34
N ARG A 420 -7.63 19.23 -10.56
CA ARG A 420 -7.98 18.38 -11.71
C ARG A 420 -6.98 17.23 -11.92
N LYS A 421 -5.69 17.53 -11.82
CA LYS A 421 -4.62 16.53 -11.99
C LYS A 421 -4.60 15.53 -10.86
N SER A 422 -4.66 15.98 -9.61
CA SER A 422 -4.63 15.10 -8.44
C SER A 422 -5.89 14.24 -8.33
N ALA A 423 -7.06 14.78 -8.70
CA ALA A 423 -8.32 14.06 -8.69
C ALA A 423 -8.31 12.80 -9.59
N CYS A 424 -7.51 12.77 -10.67
CA CYS A 424 -7.36 11.59 -11.53
C CYS A 424 -6.75 10.37 -10.81
N TYR A 425 -6.00 10.60 -9.73
CA TYR A 425 -5.40 9.56 -8.90
C TYR A 425 -6.34 9.08 -7.80
N VAL A 426 -7.48 9.75 -7.61
CA VAL A 426 -8.46 9.32 -6.64
C VAL A 426 -9.18 8.08 -7.15
N ARG A 427 -9.27 7.08 -6.27
CA ARG A 427 -10.17 5.93 -6.44
C ARG A 427 -11.18 5.99 -5.31
N PRO A 428 -12.41 6.46 -5.58
CA PRO A 428 -13.43 6.57 -4.55
C PRO A 428 -14.02 5.20 -4.21
N SER A 429 -14.59 5.07 -3.01
CA SER A 429 -15.46 3.95 -2.64
C SER A 429 -16.87 4.50 -2.41
N ARG A 430 -17.87 3.84 -2.99
CA ARG A 430 -19.28 4.29 -2.96
C ARG A 430 -19.47 5.76 -3.38
N GLY A 431 -18.66 6.21 -4.33
CA GLY A 431 -18.64 7.59 -4.83
C GLY A 431 -18.07 8.63 -3.85
N THR A 432 -17.43 8.21 -2.76
CA THR A 432 -16.71 9.10 -1.83
C THR A 432 -15.20 8.89 -1.98
N GLY A 433 -14.47 9.98 -2.21
CA GLY A 433 -13.02 10.00 -2.36
C GLY A 433 -12.37 10.94 -1.36
N VAL A 434 -11.05 10.80 -1.22
CA VAL A 434 -10.23 11.62 -0.31
C VAL A 434 -9.07 12.23 -1.07
N MET A 435 -8.78 13.50 -0.77
CA MET A 435 -7.59 14.20 -1.24
C MET A 435 -6.90 14.92 -0.07
N PHE A 436 -5.58 15.07 -0.18
CA PHE A 436 -4.78 15.80 0.80
C PHE A 436 -4.30 17.13 0.23
N LEU A 437 -4.22 18.14 1.11
CA LEU A 437 -3.46 19.35 0.89
C LEU A 437 -2.24 19.35 1.81
N ASN A 438 -1.08 19.56 1.20
CA ASN A 438 0.21 19.36 1.83
C ASN A 438 1.01 20.65 1.77
N GLU A 439 1.60 21.05 2.90
CA GLU A 439 2.61 22.09 2.90
C GLU A 439 3.93 21.48 2.44
N VAL A 440 4.42 21.94 1.29
CA VAL A 440 5.63 21.42 0.65
C VAL A 440 6.70 22.49 0.62
N CYS A 441 7.85 22.19 1.21
CA CYS A 441 9.05 23.03 1.17
C CYS A 441 9.81 22.77 -0.13
N LEU A 442 9.53 23.53 -1.18
CA LEU A 442 10.14 23.34 -2.50
C LEU A 442 11.55 23.91 -2.59
N GLY A 443 11.89 24.93 -1.79
CA GLY A 443 13.21 25.56 -1.82
C GLY A 443 13.56 26.05 -3.22
N ARG A 444 14.79 25.79 -3.67
CA ARG A 444 15.22 26.05 -5.05
C ARG A 444 14.73 24.93 -5.97
N GLU A 445 13.88 25.30 -6.92
CA GLU A 445 13.26 24.39 -7.88
C GLU A 445 14.15 24.12 -9.11
N HIS A 446 14.31 22.85 -9.48
CA HIS A 446 14.87 22.45 -10.77
C HIS A 446 13.75 22.21 -11.78
N THR A 447 13.66 23.04 -12.81
CA THR A 447 12.63 22.93 -13.85
C THR A 447 12.98 21.89 -14.90
N ILE A 448 12.02 21.03 -15.25
CA ILE A 448 12.07 20.15 -16.42
C ILE A 448 10.80 20.30 -17.29
N GLN A 449 10.90 19.93 -18.57
CA GLN A 449 9.79 19.95 -19.54
C GLN A 449 9.59 18.61 -20.26
N GLN A 450 10.43 17.62 -19.96
CA GLN A 450 10.39 16.27 -20.51
C GLN A 450 10.53 15.26 -19.37
N ASP A 451 9.94 14.08 -19.54
CA ASP A 451 10.01 12.98 -18.60
C ASP A 451 11.46 12.62 -18.25
N ASN A 452 11.71 12.44 -16.96
CA ASN A 452 12.96 11.90 -16.43
C ASN A 452 12.65 10.93 -15.28
N SER A 453 12.26 9.71 -15.63
CA SER A 453 11.90 8.64 -14.69
C SER A 453 13.08 8.10 -13.87
N ARG A 454 14.31 8.57 -14.11
CA ARG A 454 15.52 8.13 -13.41
C ARG A 454 15.88 8.97 -12.19
N LEU A 455 15.18 10.08 -11.96
CA LEU A 455 15.47 10.96 -10.84
C LEU A 455 15.20 10.23 -9.52
N THR A 456 16.15 10.32 -8.60
CA THR A 456 16.04 9.83 -7.22
C THR A 456 16.40 10.91 -6.20
N CYS A 457 16.88 12.06 -6.70
CA CYS A 457 17.10 13.29 -5.97
C CYS A 457 17.08 14.46 -6.96
N PRO A 458 16.89 15.71 -6.49
CA PRO A 458 17.10 16.88 -7.32
C PRO A 458 18.58 16.99 -7.74
N PRO A 459 18.89 17.64 -8.87
CA PRO A 459 20.27 17.96 -9.21
C PRO A 459 20.95 18.80 -8.12
N ALA A 460 22.28 18.75 -8.06
CA ALA A 460 23.05 19.49 -7.07
C ALA A 460 22.66 20.98 -7.04
N ARG A 461 22.49 21.51 -5.82
CA ARG A 461 22.05 22.89 -5.51
C ARG A 461 20.55 23.18 -5.63
N TYR A 462 19.73 22.16 -5.92
CA TYR A 462 18.27 22.25 -5.91
C TYR A 462 17.69 21.39 -4.78
N ASP A 463 16.50 21.76 -4.32
CA ASP A 463 15.80 21.11 -3.22
C ASP A 463 14.57 20.33 -3.71
N SER A 464 14.08 20.65 -4.91
CA SER A 464 12.94 20.01 -5.55
C SER A 464 13.10 19.98 -7.07
N VAL A 465 12.28 19.16 -7.73
CA VAL A 465 12.13 19.18 -9.18
C VAL A 465 10.69 19.57 -9.50
N VAL A 466 10.51 20.45 -10.47
CA VAL A 466 9.17 20.78 -10.97
C VAL A 466 9.12 20.53 -12.47
N ALA A 467 8.29 19.56 -12.86
CA ALA A 467 7.94 19.35 -14.25
C ALA A 467 6.87 20.36 -14.62
N ARG A 468 7.23 21.36 -15.42
CA ARG A 468 6.34 22.48 -15.74
C ARG A 468 5.31 22.09 -16.76
N GLY A 469 4.04 22.29 -16.42
CA GLY A 469 2.92 22.09 -17.30
C GLY A 469 2.81 23.16 -18.38
N ARG A 470 2.03 22.86 -19.42
CA ARG A 470 1.51 23.85 -20.37
C ARG A 470 0.50 24.79 -19.70
N MET A 471 -0.09 24.36 -18.58
CA MET A 471 -1.01 25.12 -17.74
C MET A 471 -0.45 25.26 -16.31
N GLU A 472 -0.77 26.38 -15.65
CA GLU A 472 -0.52 26.61 -14.23
C GLU A 472 -1.57 27.58 -13.68
N PRO A 473 -2.06 27.43 -12.44
CA PRO A 473 -2.94 28.42 -11.80
C PRO A 473 -2.39 29.85 -11.91
N ASP A 474 -3.29 30.82 -12.14
CA ASP A 474 -2.92 32.24 -12.23
C ASP A 474 -2.28 32.74 -10.93
N ALA A 475 -0.95 32.88 -10.95
CA ALA A 475 -0.14 33.33 -9.82
C ALA A 475 -0.50 34.75 -9.33
N SER A 476 -1.17 35.57 -10.15
CA SER A 476 -1.65 36.90 -9.71
C SER A 476 -2.81 36.82 -8.72
N LYS A 477 -3.46 35.65 -8.62
CA LYS A 477 -4.54 35.35 -7.66
C LYS A 477 -4.06 34.63 -6.42
N ASP A 478 -2.79 34.20 -6.39
CA ASP A 478 -2.23 33.49 -5.24
C ASP A 478 -2.39 34.31 -3.96
N ILE A 479 -2.76 33.61 -2.89
CA ILE A 479 -2.76 34.19 -1.54
C ILE A 479 -1.68 33.53 -0.70
N SER A 480 -1.35 34.15 0.42
CA SER A 480 -0.47 33.56 1.42
C SER A 480 -1.22 33.34 2.73
N ILE A 481 -1.18 32.12 3.25
CA ILE A 481 -1.64 31.79 4.60
C ILE A 481 -0.44 31.61 5.53
N THR A 482 -0.69 31.68 6.84
CA THR A 482 0.36 31.40 7.84
C THR A 482 0.11 30.04 8.47
N LEU A 483 1.09 29.14 8.35
CA LEU A 483 1.10 27.83 8.98
C LEU A 483 2.37 27.73 9.82
N ASP A 484 2.22 27.50 11.13
CA ASP A 484 3.31 27.47 12.12
C ASP A 484 4.31 28.64 12.02
N GLY A 485 3.78 29.85 11.79
CA GLY A 485 4.59 31.06 11.67
C GLY A 485 5.31 31.21 10.33
N LYS A 486 5.12 30.30 9.37
CA LYS A 486 5.68 30.38 8.01
C LYS A 486 4.61 30.82 7.02
N SER A 487 4.99 31.65 6.05
CA SER A 487 4.13 32.04 4.93
C SER A 487 4.10 30.93 3.89
N VAL A 488 2.88 30.49 3.52
CA VAL A 488 2.63 29.40 2.57
C VAL A 488 1.73 29.90 1.45
N THR A 489 2.19 29.77 0.21
CA THR A 489 1.43 30.16 -0.98
C THR A 489 0.33 29.14 -1.28
N VAL A 490 -0.88 29.64 -1.53
CA VAL A 490 -2.05 28.84 -1.90
C VAL A 490 -2.61 29.40 -3.22
N PRO A 491 -2.61 28.61 -4.30
CA PRO A 491 -3.23 29.04 -5.54
C PRO A 491 -4.74 29.27 -5.39
N GLN A 492 -5.26 30.32 -6.03
CA GLN A 492 -6.70 30.63 -6.04
C GLN A 492 -7.21 30.95 -7.45
N GLY A 493 -6.32 31.02 -8.44
CA GLY A 493 -6.66 31.33 -9.83
C GLY A 493 -7.00 30.10 -10.64
N ALA A 494 -7.75 30.30 -11.72
CA ALA A 494 -7.93 29.26 -12.74
C ALA A 494 -6.60 29.02 -13.48
N PRO A 495 -6.36 27.80 -14.01
CA PRO A 495 -5.19 27.52 -14.82
C PRO A 495 -5.14 28.38 -16.09
N LEU A 496 -3.98 28.98 -16.35
CA LEU A 496 -3.68 29.75 -17.56
C LEU A 496 -2.60 29.05 -18.37
N ASP A 497 -2.66 29.22 -19.69
CA ASP A 497 -1.59 28.81 -20.59
C ASP A 497 -0.25 29.42 -20.16
N GLN A 498 0.80 28.62 -20.22
CA GLN A 498 2.17 29.00 -19.92
C GLN A 498 2.98 29.06 -21.23
N PRO A 499 3.11 30.25 -21.88
CA PRO A 499 3.75 30.35 -23.19
C PRO A 499 5.21 29.87 -23.21
N GLU A 500 5.92 30.02 -22.07
CA GLU A 500 7.29 29.53 -21.89
C GLU A 500 7.38 28.00 -21.95
N PHE A 501 6.32 27.29 -21.56
CA PHE A 501 6.27 25.82 -21.47
C PHE A 501 5.35 25.19 -22.52
N LYS A 502 5.02 25.90 -23.61
CA LYS A 502 4.12 25.41 -24.68
C LYS A 502 4.53 24.06 -25.30
N ASN A 503 5.82 23.73 -25.27
CA ASN A 503 6.39 22.50 -25.82
C ASN A 503 6.63 21.43 -24.74
N SER A 504 6.18 21.66 -23.51
CA SER A 504 6.31 20.69 -22.42
C SER A 504 5.51 19.43 -22.70
N TYR A 505 6.02 18.29 -22.24
CA TYR A 505 5.33 17.01 -22.28
C TYR A 505 4.30 16.89 -21.15
N PHE A 506 4.24 17.88 -20.26
CA PHE A 506 3.31 17.91 -19.14
C PHE A 506 2.19 18.90 -19.43
N ASP A 507 0.94 18.48 -19.24
CA ASP A 507 -0.21 19.38 -19.36
C ASP A 507 -0.33 20.29 -18.14
N ASN A 508 -0.26 19.69 -16.97
CA ASN A 508 -0.28 20.35 -15.66
C ASN A 508 1.09 20.20 -15.00
N SER A 509 1.47 21.17 -14.16
CA SER A 509 2.71 21.07 -13.40
C SER A 509 2.67 19.94 -12.36
N GLU A 510 3.77 19.19 -12.28
CA GLU A 510 4.02 18.19 -11.24
C GLU A 510 5.19 18.64 -10.36
N TYR A 511 4.95 18.77 -9.06
CA TYR A 511 5.91 19.23 -8.06
C TYR A 511 6.44 18.04 -7.28
N LEU A 512 7.77 17.88 -7.24
CA LEU A 512 8.40 16.72 -6.63
C LEU A 512 9.41 17.09 -5.57
N ILE A 513 9.31 16.39 -4.44
CA ILE A 513 10.33 16.32 -3.40
C ILE A 513 10.86 14.89 -3.30
N TYR A 514 12.12 14.77 -2.87
CA TYR A 514 12.82 13.49 -2.76
C TYR A 514 13.24 13.18 -1.32
N LYS A 515 12.69 13.93 -0.36
CA LYS A 515 12.78 13.68 1.07
C LYS A 515 11.39 13.79 1.67
N GLU A 516 10.96 12.78 2.40
CA GLU A 516 9.65 12.78 3.07
C GLU A 516 9.53 13.93 4.09
N SER A 517 10.64 14.36 4.68
CA SER A 517 10.67 15.48 5.62
C SER A 517 10.32 16.83 4.99
N GLN A 518 10.36 17.00 3.66
CA GLN A 518 10.00 18.25 2.98
C GLN A 518 8.49 18.46 2.82
N CYS A 519 7.66 17.55 3.32
CA CYS A 519 6.20 17.65 3.28
C CYS A 519 5.60 17.45 4.67
N ARG A 520 4.56 18.23 4.95
CA ARG A 520 3.63 18.01 6.06
C ARG A 520 2.20 18.04 5.55
N ILE A 521 1.42 17.02 5.91
CA ILE A 521 -0.01 16.99 5.59
C ILE A 521 -0.69 18.03 6.47
N ARG A 522 -1.46 18.94 5.85
CA ARG A 522 -2.16 20.01 6.57
C ARG A 522 -3.66 19.78 6.59
N TYR A 523 -4.21 19.30 5.48
CA TYR A 523 -5.65 19.06 5.37
C TYR A 523 -5.97 17.75 4.67
N LEU A 524 -7.05 17.13 5.12
CA LEU A 524 -7.74 16.02 4.46
C LEU A 524 -9.12 16.54 4.01
N LEU A 525 -9.47 16.28 2.75
CA LEU A 525 -10.75 16.67 2.17
C LEU A 525 -11.53 15.40 1.83
N GLU A 526 -12.76 15.31 2.32
CA GLU A 526 -13.74 14.32 1.87
C GLU A 526 -14.55 14.92 0.70
N LEU A 527 -14.61 14.18 -0.41
CA LEU A 527 -15.18 14.64 -1.67
C LEU A 527 -16.20 13.63 -2.19
N LYS A 528 -17.32 14.11 -2.71
CA LYS A 528 -18.22 13.29 -3.54
C LYS A 528 -17.75 13.33 -5.00
N PHE A 529 -17.55 12.15 -5.57
CA PHE A 529 -17.29 11.95 -6.98
C PHE A 529 -18.60 11.60 -7.71
N PRO A 530 -18.75 12.04 -8.96
CA PRO A 530 -19.89 11.64 -9.79
C PRO A 530 -19.76 10.15 -10.12
N TYR A 531 -20.90 9.46 -10.20
CA TYR A 531 -20.97 8.03 -10.51
C TYR A 531 -20.59 7.73 -11.96
#